data_AF-A0A2W4WA40-F1
#
_entry.id   AF-A0A2W4WA40-F1
#
_cell.length_a   1.000
_cell.length_b   1.000
_cell.length_c   1.000
_cell.angle_alpha   90.00
_cell.angle_beta   90.00
_cell.angle_gamma   90.00
#
_symmetry.space_group_name_H-M   'P 1'
#
loop_
_entity.id
_entity.type
_entity.pdbx_description
1 polymer ?
#
loop_
_entity_poly.entity_id
_entity_poly.type
_entity_poly.pdbx_seq_one_letter_code
_entity_poly.pdbx_strand_id
1 'polypeptide(L)'
;MGAAHRVNGNLPQSDTHLSEALTRCRTINAVDAEADILLDLARLRADQGQVAEAISLAQAALAITDRSGYVLQGADVQLFLAQQALAQGDRAQALTHAQLARQLATCDGGDYVYRVAYDEAGALLAQLSHPESC
;
A
#
# COMPACT_ATOMS: atom_id res chain seq x y z
N MET A 1 9.03 8.57 -5.12
CA MET A 1 8.62 9.73 -4.28
C MET A 1 7.46 9.27 -3.41
N GLY A 2 7.76 8.60 -2.30
CA GLY A 2 6.76 8.09 -1.37
C GLY A 2 6.71 8.96 -0.11
N ALA A 3 5.51 9.15 0.43
CA ALA A 3 5.19 9.79 1.72
C ALA A 3 4.94 11.31 1.80
N ALA A 4 4.99 12.10 0.71
CA ALA A 4 4.84 13.57 0.80
C ALA A 4 3.43 14.15 0.57
N HIS A 5 2.41 13.38 0.19
CA HIS A 5 1.09 13.95 -0.17
C HIS A 5 0.09 14.12 0.98
N ARG A 6 0.50 13.92 2.25
CA ARG A 6 -0.41 14.07 3.41
C ARG A 6 -0.64 15.52 3.89
N VAL A 7 -0.03 16.52 3.25
CA VAL A 7 0.05 17.88 3.84
C VAL A 7 -0.92 18.89 3.23
N ASN A 8 -1.58 18.64 2.11
CA ASN A 8 -2.45 19.65 1.50
C ASN A 8 -3.90 19.17 1.45
N GLY A 9 -4.74 19.68 2.35
CA GLY A 9 -6.17 19.38 2.52
C GLY A 9 -7.09 19.69 1.34
N ASN A 10 -6.60 19.56 0.10
CA ASN A 10 -7.36 19.65 -1.14
C ASN A 10 -7.63 18.24 -1.70
N LEU A 11 -8.22 17.38 -0.87
CA LEU A 11 -8.66 16.03 -1.22
C LEU A 11 -9.40 15.92 -2.58
N PRO A 12 -10.31 16.84 -2.97
CA PRO A 12 -11.01 16.73 -4.26
C PRO A 12 -10.14 17.06 -5.49
N GLN A 13 -9.13 17.93 -5.35
CA GLN A 13 -8.21 18.21 -6.47
C GLN A 13 -7.24 17.04 -6.69
N SER A 14 -6.78 16.40 -5.61
CA SER A 14 -5.99 15.17 -5.70
C SER A 14 -6.76 14.06 -6.43
N ASP A 15 -8.05 13.89 -6.15
CA ASP A 15 -8.89 12.89 -6.80
C ASP A 15 -8.94 13.05 -8.34
N THR A 16 -9.19 14.28 -8.80
CA THR A 16 -9.28 14.58 -10.24
C THR A 16 -7.94 14.38 -10.92
N HIS A 17 -6.85 14.87 -10.32
CA HIS A 17 -5.51 14.73 -10.90
C HIS A 17 -5.04 13.27 -10.95
N LEU A 18 -5.31 12.48 -9.92
CA LEU A 18 -4.96 11.05 -9.88
C LEU A 18 -5.79 10.26 -10.89
N SER A 19 -7.09 10.55 -11.04
CA SER A 19 -7.96 9.89 -12.01
C SER A 19 -7.57 10.21 -13.46
N GLU A 20 -7.20 11.46 -13.75
CA GLU A 20 -6.64 11.83 -15.05
C GLU A 20 -5.30 11.16 -15.32
N ALA A 21 -4.42 11.11 -14.32
CA ALA A 21 -3.14 10.42 -14.42
C ALA A 21 -3.33 8.93 -14.72
N LEU A 22 -4.24 8.26 -14.01
CA LEU A 22 -4.58 6.84 -14.24
C LEU A 22 -5.04 6.59 -15.68
N THR A 23 -5.93 7.45 -16.18
CA THR A 23 -6.46 7.34 -17.55
C THR A 23 -5.35 7.49 -18.59
N ARG A 24 -4.43 8.44 -18.40
CA ARG A 24 -3.26 8.62 -19.28
C ARG A 24 -2.31 7.44 -19.19
N CYS A 25 -2.06 6.95 -17.98
CA CYS A 25 -1.18 5.81 -17.70
C CYS A 25 -1.62 4.55 -18.45
N ARG A 26 -2.92 4.23 -18.36
CA ARG A 26 -3.55 3.13 -19.11
C ARG A 26 -3.47 3.31 -20.62
N THR A 27 -3.55 4.56 -21.09
CA THR A 27 -3.45 4.87 -22.52
C THR A 27 -2.03 4.59 -23.06
N ILE A 28 -0.99 4.82 -22.26
CA ILE A 28 0.41 4.61 -22.65
C ILE A 28 0.99 3.26 -22.18
N ASN A 29 0.19 2.40 -21.55
CA ASN A 29 0.60 1.13 -20.92
C ASN A 29 1.77 1.28 -19.93
N ALA A 30 1.80 2.35 -19.13
CA ALA A 30 2.80 2.53 -18.07
C ALA A 30 2.37 1.77 -16.80
N VAL A 31 2.54 0.45 -16.83
CA VAL A 31 2.01 -0.48 -15.81
C VAL A 31 2.59 -0.21 -14.40
N ASP A 32 3.85 0.19 -14.30
CA ASP A 32 4.52 0.63 -13.07
C ASP A 32 3.83 1.83 -12.42
N ALA A 33 3.66 2.93 -13.17
CA ALA A 33 3.00 4.13 -12.67
C ALA A 33 1.50 3.89 -12.36
N GLU A 34 0.85 2.93 -13.04
CA GLU A 34 -0.54 2.57 -12.73
C GLU A 34 -0.69 2.04 -11.30
N ALA A 35 0.21 1.17 -10.84
CA ALA A 35 0.16 0.62 -9.49
C ALA A 35 0.32 1.70 -8.41
N ASP A 36 1.25 2.64 -8.60
CA ASP A 36 1.48 3.74 -7.66
C ASP A 36 0.26 4.67 -7.59
N ILE A 37 -0.33 5.03 -8.74
CA ILE A 37 -1.53 5.87 -8.79
C ILE A 37 -2.72 5.20 -8.10
N LEU A 38 -2.89 3.88 -8.28
CA LEU A 38 -3.94 3.12 -7.62
C LEU A 38 -3.75 3.08 -6.10
N LEU A 39 -2.52 2.95 -5.61
CA LEU A 39 -2.21 2.99 -4.18
C LEU A 39 -2.46 4.37 -3.58
N ASP A 40 -2.12 5.45 -4.28
CA ASP A 40 -2.42 6.81 -3.82
C ASP A 40 -3.92 7.11 -3.81
N LEU A 41 -4.68 6.63 -4.80
CA LEU A 41 -6.15 6.69 -4.77
C LEU A 41 -6.72 5.87 -3.60
N ALA A 42 -6.17 4.68 -3.33
CA ALA A 42 -6.58 3.87 -2.20
C ALA A 42 -6.41 4.61 -0.86
N ARG A 43 -5.25 5.26 -0.66
CA ARG A 43 -4.97 6.09 0.52
C ARG A 43 -5.94 7.26 0.63
N LEU A 44 -6.22 7.94 -0.48
CA LEU A 44 -7.18 9.04 -0.52
C LEU A 44 -8.59 8.59 -0.12
N ARG A 45 -9.04 7.44 -0.63
CA ARG A 45 -10.34 6.85 -0.30
C ARG A 45 -10.42 6.43 1.17
N ALA A 46 -9.35 5.88 1.73
CA ALA A 46 -9.29 5.56 3.16
C ALA A 46 -9.40 6.82 4.03
N ASP A 47 -8.73 7.91 3.67
CA ASP A 47 -8.82 9.21 4.35
C ASP A 47 -10.24 9.80 4.30
N GLN A 48 -10.96 9.56 3.20
CA GLN A 48 -12.37 9.93 3.01
C GLN A 48 -13.36 8.99 3.72
N GLY A 49 -12.88 7.96 4.43
CA GLY A 49 -13.71 6.95 5.10
C GLY A 49 -14.32 5.91 4.14
N GLN A 50 -13.95 5.92 2.87
CA GLN A 50 -14.43 5.00 1.82
C GLN A 50 -13.58 3.73 1.79
N VAL A 51 -13.51 3.02 2.93
CA VAL A 51 -12.60 1.88 3.15
C VAL A 51 -12.78 0.75 2.14
N ALA A 52 -14.02 0.43 1.76
CA ALA A 52 -14.28 -0.63 0.77
C ALA A 52 -13.67 -0.31 -0.60
N GLU A 53 -13.79 0.94 -1.05
CA GLU A 53 -13.20 1.37 -2.31
C GLU A 53 -11.67 1.43 -2.22
N ALA A 54 -11.15 1.90 -1.09
CA ALA A 54 -9.72 1.90 -0.81
C ALA A 54 -9.09 0.50 -0.93
N ILE A 55 -9.73 -0.52 -0.34
CA ILE A 55 -9.26 -1.91 -0.42
C ILE A 55 -9.30 -2.42 -1.87
N SER A 56 -10.39 -2.15 -2.60
CA SER A 56 -10.53 -2.55 -4.00
C SER A 56 -9.42 -1.96 -4.88
N LEU A 57 -9.11 -0.67 -4.70
CA LEU A 57 -8.03 0.01 -5.42
C LEU A 57 -6.65 -0.56 -5.07
N ALA A 58 -6.39 -0.83 -3.79
CA ALA A 58 -5.15 -1.45 -3.35
C ALA A 58 -5.00 -2.89 -3.89
N GLN A 59 -6.07 -3.68 -3.96
CA GLN A 59 -6.05 -5.00 -4.58
C GLN A 59 -5.76 -4.94 -6.07
N ALA A 60 -6.31 -3.94 -6.78
CA ALA A 60 -5.98 -3.70 -8.18
C ALA A 60 -4.49 -3.36 -8.36
N ALA A 61 -3.93 -2.50 -7.50
CA ALA A 61 -2.49 -2.20 -7.48
C ALA A 61 -1.66 -3.46 -7.24
N LEU A 62 -2.07 -4.31 -6.28
CA LEU A 62 -1.38 -5.57 -5.96
C LEU A 62 -1.33 -6.52 -7.15
N ALA A 63 -2.44 -6.67 -7.88
CA ALA A 63 -2.50 -7.53 -9.05
C ALA A 63 -1.54 -7.07 -10.17
N ILE A 64 -1.26 -5.76 -10.25
CA ILE A 64 -0.31 -5.19 -11.20
C ILE A 64 1.14 -5.45 -10.77
N THR A 65 1.45 -5.25 -9.49
CA THR A 65 2.81 -5.46 -8.96
C THR A 65 3.22 -6.93 -8.98
N ASP A 66 2.28 -7.84 -8.71
CA ASP A 66 2.48 -9.30 -8.78
C ASP A 66 2.86 -9.76 -10.19
N ARG A 67 2.16 -9.23 -11.21
CA ARG A 67 2.44 -9.57 -12.63
C ARG A 67 3.74 -8.98 -13.16
N SER A 68 4.22 -7.90 -12.55
CA SER A 68 5.33 -7.11 -13.09
C SER A 68 6.64 -7.29 -12.31
N GLY A 69 6.64 -8.08 -11.22
CA GLY A 69 7.81 -8.31 -10.38
C GLY A 69 8.25 -7.07 -9.58
N TYR A 70 7.36 -6.10 -9.40
CA TYR A 70 7.64 -4.83 -8.71
C TYR A 70 7.55 -5.01 -7.19
N VAL A 71 8.56 -5.66 -6.62
CA VAL A 71 8.59 -6.07 -5.20
C VAL A 71 8.47 -4.90 -4.22
N LEU A 72 9.02 -3.73 -4.55
CA LEU A 72 8.96 -2.53 -3.69
C LEU A 72 7.55 -1.97 -3.60
N GLN A 73 6.92 -1.72 -4.75
CA GLN A 73 5.52 -1.29 -4.81
C GLN A 73 4.58 -2.34 -4.21
N GLY A 74 4.86 -3.63 -4.43
CA GLY A 74 4.15 -4.73 -3.77
C GLY A 74 4.22 -4.64 -2.25
N ALA A 75 5.39 -4.33 -1.68
CA ALA A 75 5.56 -4.16 -0.24
C ALA A 75 4.72 -2.98 0.31
N ASP A 76 4.72 -1.84 -0.37
CA ASP A 76 3.93 -0.67 0.00
C ASP A 76 2.41 -0.95 -0.04
N VAL A 77 1.94 -1.70 -1.05
CA VAL A 77 0.52 -2.11 -1.16
C VAL A 77 0.15 -3.08 -0.03
N GLN A 78 1.00 -4.07 0.27
CA GLN A 78 0.78 -5.02 1.36
C GLN A 78 0.75 -4.32 2.73
N LEU A 79 1.61 -3.33 2.96
CA LEU A 79 1.60 -2.50 4.16
C LEU A 79 0.27 -1.74 4.33
N PHE A 80 -0.22 -1.14 3.25
CA PHE A 80 -1.50 -0.45 3.26
C PHE A 80 -2.65 -1.41 3.62
N LEU A 81 -2.71 -2.58 2.98
CA LEU A 81 -3.73 -3.61 3.29
C LEU A 81 -3.64 -4.10 4.74
N ALA A 82 -2.42 -4.28 5.26
CA ALA A 82 -2.22 -4.68 6.66
C ALA A 82 -2.76 -3.64 7.65
N GLN A 83 -2.54 -2.36 7.37
CA GLN A 83 -3.08 -1.25 8.18
C GLN A 83 -4.61 -1.20 8.12
N GLN A 84 -5.21 -1.38 6.93
CA GLN A 84 -6.67 -1.40 6.79
C GLN A 84 -7.30 -2.62 7.48
N ALA A 85 -6.65 -3.78 7.43
CA ALA A 85 -7.10 -4.98 8.14
C ALA A 85 -7.03 -4.80 9.66
N LEU A 86 -5.96 -4.18 10.17
CA LEU A 86 -5.83 -3.81 11.57
C LEU A 86 -6.94 -2.85 12.02
N ALA A 87 -7.21 -1.81 11.23
CA ALA A 87 -8.27 -0.85 11.53
C ALA A 87 -9.67 -1.49 11.59
N GLN A 88 -9.88 -2.57 10.83
CA GLN A 88 -11.11 -3.37 10.86
C GLN A 88 -11.13 -4.43 11.98
N GLY A 89 -10.05 -4.56 12.75
CA GLY A 89 -9.90 -5.58 13.79
C GLY A 89 -9.54 -6.98 13.28
N ASP A 90 -9.33 -7.15 11.98
CA ASP A 90 -8.89 -8.43 11.39
C ASP A 90 -7.38 -8.60 11.53
N ARG A 91 -6.96 -9.00 12.73
CA ARG A 91 -5.55 -9.27 13.04
C ARG A 91 -4.95 -10.37 12.17
N ALA A 92 -5.74 -11.37 11.75
CA ALA A 92 -5.24 -12.49 10.97
C ALA A 92 -4.83 -12.05 9.57
N GLN A 93 -5.68 -11.27 8.90
CA GLN A 93 -5.33 -10.67 7.62
C GLN A 93 -4.21 -9.66 7.75
N ALA A 94 -4.23 -8.82 8.79
CA ALA A 94 -3.15 -7.88 9.03
C ALA A 94 -1.77 -8.54 9.19
N LEU A 95 -1.70 -9.62 9.96
CA LEU A 95 -0.48 -10.42 10.11
C LEU A 95 0.02 -10.94 8.77
N THR A 96 -0.89 -11.51 7.98
CA THR A 96 -0.57 -12.09 6.67
C THR A 96 0.00 -11.01 5.74
N HIS A 97 -0.69 -9.88 5.62
CA HIS A 97 -0.25 -8.76 4.77
C HIS A 97 1.07 -8.16 5.25
N ALA A 98 1.27 -7.98 6.56
CA ALA A 98 2.53 -7.45 7.11
C ALA A 98 3.71 -8.40 6.89
N GLN A 99 3.51 -9.71 6.99
CA GLN A 99 4.54 -10.70 6.68
C GLN A 99 4.94 -10.63 5.21
N LEU A 100 3.96 -10.56 4.30
CA LEU A 100 4.20 -10.43 2.86
C LEU A 100 4.93 -9.12 2.54
N ALA A 101 4.54 -8.00 3.13
CA ALA A 101 5.22 -6.72 2.96
C ALA A 101 6.69 -6.81 3.38
N ARG A 102 6.97 -7.42 4.54
CA ARG A 102 8.33 -7.61 5.04
C ARG A 102 9.16 -8.52 4.14
N GLN A 103 8.57 -9.59 3.64
CA GLN A 103 9.23 -10.50 2.70
C GLN A 103 9.58 -9.79 1.40
N LEU A 104 8.64 -9.05 0.82
CA LEU A 104 8.87 -8.27 -0.40
C LEU A 104 9.92 -7.16 -0.22
N ALA A 105 10.00 -6.58 0.98
CA ALA A 105 11.01 -5.59 1.33
C ALA A 105 12.43 -6.20 1.51
N THR A 106 12.54 -7.53 1.63
CA THR A 106 13.80 -8.27 1.72
C THR A 106 13.99 -9.18 0.50
N CYS A 107 14.79 -8.73 -0.47
CA CYS A 107 15.17 -9.60 -1.58
C CYS A 107 16.28 -10.56 -1.11
N ASP A 108 16.05 -11.88 -1.23
CA ASP A 108 16.95 -13.04 -0.98
C ASP A 108 18.40 -12.74 -0.51
N GLY A 109 18.57 -12.15 0.68
CA GLY A 109 19.87 -12.05 1.35
C GLY A 109 20.89 -11.05 0.75
N GLY A 110 20.47 -10.03 -0.01
CA GLY A 110 21.36 -8.94 -0.43
C GLY A 110 21.51 -7.82 0.62
N ASP A 111 22.59 -7.03 0.54
CA ASP A 111 22.85 -5.84 1.39
C ASP A 111 21.81 -4.71 1.25
N TYR A 112 20.92 -4.78 0.25
CA TYR A 112 19.92 -3.76 -0.05
C TYR A 112 18.53 -4.19 0.43
N VAL A 113 18.09 -3.60 1.54
CA VAL A 113 16.74 -3.75 2.09
C VAL A 113 15.95 -2.47 1.80
N TYR A 114 14.68 -2.60 1.41
CA TYR A 114 13.77 -1.45 1.39
C TYR A 114 13.38 -1.09 2.83
N ARG A 115 14.29 -0.34 3.46
CA ARG A 115 14.33 -0.17 4.91
C ARG A 115 13.06 0.46 5.48
N VAL A 116 12.37 1.31 4.71
CA VAL A 116 11.10 1.92 5.13
C VAL A 116 10.03 0.85 5.30
N ALA A 117 9.67 0.11 4.24
CA ALA A 117 8.65 -0.93 4.33
C ALA A 117 9.06 -2.06 5.28
N TYR A 118 10.34 -2.40 5.35
CA TYR A 118 10.84 -3.41 6.27
C TYR A 118 10.62 -3.03 7.73
N ASP A 119 10.96 -1.79 8.10
CA ASP A 119 10.81 -1.28 9.46
C ASP A 119 9.33 -1.12 9.83
N GLU A 120 8.52 -0.55 8.93
CA GLU A 120 7.08 -0.40 9.14
C GLU A 120 6.37 -1.75 9.28
N ALA A 121 6.70 -2.72 8.42
CA ALA A 121 6.13 -4.06 8.53
C ALA A 121 6.61 -4.77 9.82
N GLY A 122 7.87 -4.56 10.22
CA GLY A 122 8.40 -5.05 11.49
C GLY A 122 7.68 -4.47 12.71
N ALA A 123 7.45 -3.16 12.71
CA ALA A 123 6.68 -2.48 13.75
C ALA A 123 5.24 -3.00 13.81
N LEU A 124 4.59 -3.21 12.67
CA LEU A 124 3.24 -3.77 12.60
C LEU A 124 3.18 -5.19 13.16
N LEU A 125 4.14 -6.05 12.78
CA LEU A 125 4.24 -7.42 13.26
C LEU A 125 4.49 -7.46 14.77
N ALA A 126 5.31 -6.56 15.31
CA ALA A 126 5.53 -6.45 16.74
C ALA A 126 4.23 -6.08 17.49
N GLN A 127 3.45 -5.13 16.97
CA GLN A 127 2.15 -4.77 17.55
C GLN A 127 1.12 -5.92 17.48
N LEU A 128 1.20 -6.74 16.43
CA LEU A 128 0.32 -7.89 16.24
C LEU A 128 0.73 -9.09 17.11
N SER A 129 2.03 -9.26 17.39
CA SER A 129 2.58 -10.36 18.20
C SER A 129 2.51 -10.09 19.71
N HIS A 130 2.36 -8.83 20.12
CA HIS A 130 2.09 -8.46 21.50
C HIS A 130 0.57 -8.32 21.65
N PRO A 131 -0.14 -9.35 22.13
CA PRO A 131 -1.48 -9.14 22.62
C PRO A 131 -1.34 -8.24 23.84
N GLU A 132 -1.46 -6.93 23.66
CA GLU A 132 -1.76 -6.04 24.77
C GLU A 132 -3.14 -6.47 25.29
N SER A 133 -3.06 -7.39 26.26
CA SER A 133 -3.85 -7.45 27.48
C SER A 133 -4.76 -6.23 27.60
N CYS A 134 -6.02 -6.40 27.21
CA CYS A 134 -7.12 -5.58 27.68
C CYS A 134 -8.16 -6.50 28.29
#